data_AF-A0A7X9XRY0-F1
#
_entry.id   AF-A0A7X9XRY0-F1
#
_cell.length_a   1.000
_cell.length_b   1.000
_cell.length_c   1.000
_cell.angle_alpha   90.00
_cell.angle_beta   90.00
_cell.angle_gamma   90.00
#
_symmetry.space_group_name_H-M   'P 1'
#
loop_
_entity.id
_entity.type
_entity.pdbx_description
1 polymer ?
#
loop_
_entity_poly.entity_id
_entity_poly.type
_entity_poly.pdbx_seq_one_letter_code
_entity_poly.pdbx_strand_id
1 'polypeptide(L)'
;MLSDDIPSYVIRYCEQLNEVKWIWFYVQMMEAVIITEELDYLFYVLKWILKTDFHDLAYEMYFYDMINPECSSESLIKDEYRAMYSQRYHTQFMEDLSVHR
;
A
#
# COMPACT_ATOMS: atom_id res chain seq x y z
N MET A 1 -8.65 -19.03 14.72
CA MET A 1 -7.19 -18.88 14.88
C MET A 1 -6.75 -17.85 13.86
N LEU A 2 -6.39 -16.65 14.30
CA LEU A 2 -5.84 -15.58 13.48
C LEU A 2 -4.38 -15.43 13.92
N SER A 3 -3.41 -16.22 13.42
CA SER A 3 -2.02 -15.92 13.81
C SER A 3 -0.85 -16.45 12.98
N ASP A 4 -1.02 -17.16 11.86
CA ASP A 4 0.18 -17.69 11.18
C ASP A 4 0.56 -16.93 9.90
N ASP A 5 -0.36 -16.14 9.31
CA ASP A 5 -0.11 -15.45 8.03
C ASP A 5 0.10 -13.93 8.13
N ILE A 6 -0.16 -13.30 9.28
CA ILE A 6 0.01 -11.85 9.44
C ILE A 6 1.37 -11.55 10.08
N PRO A 7 2.26 -10.79 9.42
CA PRO A 7 3.58 -10.50 9.98
C PRO A 7 3.52 -9.74 11.31
N SER A 8 4.43 -10.08 12.23
CA SER A 8 4.45 -9.50 13.59
C SER A 8 4.61 -7.98 13.61
N TYR A 9 5.20 -7.37 12.58
CA TYR A 9 5.30 -5.91 12.51
C TYR A 9 3.94 -5.24 12.26
N VAL A 10 3.05 -5.89 11.51
CA VAL A 10 1.68 -5.39 11.27
C VAL A 10 0.89 -5.44 12.57
N ILE A 11 0.99 -6.56 13.31
CA ILE A 11 0.34 -6.74 14.61
C ILE A 11 0.78 -5.61 15.57
N ARG A 12 2.10 -5.39 15.70
CA ARG A 12 2.64 -4.31 16.56
C ARG A 12 2.20 -2.92 16.12
N TYR A 13 2.08 -2.68 14.82
CA TYR A 13 1.58 -1.41 14.31
C TYR A 13 0.12 -1.21 14.76
N CYS A 14 -0.74 -2.21 14.55
CA CYS A 14 -2.15 -2.16 14.95
C CYS A 14 -2.35 -1.98 16.47
N GLU A 15 -1.51 -2.60 17.31
CA GLU A 15 -1.56 -2.45 18.77
C GLU A 15 -1.30 -1.02 19.26
N GLN A 16 -0.64 -0.19 18.44
CA GLN A 16 -0.35 1.21 18.76
C GLN A 16 -1.44 2.18 18.29
N LEU A 17 -2.40 1.71 17.50
CA LEU A 17 -3.48 2.55 16.98
C LEU A 17 -4.56 2.75 18.03
N ASN A 18 -5.05 3.99 18.13
CA ASN A 18 -6.33 4.24 18.81
C ASN A 18 -7.51 3.80 17.92
N GLU A 19 -8.72 3.78 18.47
CA GLU A 19 -9.92 3.30 17.76
C GLU A 19 -10.15 3.99 16.41
N VAL A 20 -10.00 5.32 16.34
CA VAL A 20 -10.17 6.09 15.10
C VAL A 20 -9.15 5.68 14.05
N LYS A 21 -7.87 5.61 14.43
CA LYS A 21 -6.79 5.20 13.53
C LYS A 21 -6.91 3.73 13.13
N TRP A 22 -7.41 2.88 14.01
CA TRP A 22 -7.63 1.47 13.73
C TRP A 22 -8.70 1.28 12.64
N ILE A 23 -9.84 1.99 12.77
CA ILE A 23 -10.90 1.97 11.74
C ILE A 23 -10.39 2.53 10.42
N TRP A 24 -9.66 3.66 10.45
CA TRP A 24 -9.03 4.22 9.25
C TRP A 24 -8.10 3.20 8.58
N PHE A 25 -7.19 2.59 9.34
CA PHE A 25 -6.23 1.62 8.80
C PHE A 25 -6.91 0.37 8.25
N TYR A 26 -7.98 -0.10 8.91
CA TYR A 26 -8.80 -1.20 8.41
C TYR A 26 -9.39 -0.88 7.03
N VAL A 27 -9.95 0.32 6.83
CA VAL A 27 -10.49 0.75 5.52
C VAL A 27 -9.40 0.79 4.45
N GLN A 28 -8.22 1.33 4.79
CA GLN A 28 -7.07 1.35 3.88
C GLN A 28 -6.64 -0.07 3.47
N MET A 29 -6.54 -1.00 4.43
CA MET A 29 -6.15 -2.38 4.18
C MET A 29 -7.18 -3.15 3.35
N MET A 30 -8.48 -2.87 3.51
CA MET A 30 -9.53 -3.50 2.71
C MET A 30 -9.35 -3.19 1.21
N GLU A 31 -9.10 -1.93 0.85
CA GLU A 31 -8.84 -1.54 -0.54
C GLU A 31 -7.53 -2.17 -1.05
N ALA A 32 -6.46 -2.11 -0.25
CA ALA A 32 -5.16 -2.72 -0.58
C ALA A 32 -5.26 -4.23 -0.89
N VAL A 33 -5.99 -4.98 -0.08
CA VAL A 33 -6.20 -6.43 -0.29
C VAL A 33 -7.02 -6.70 -1.56
N ILE A 34 -7.99 -5.85 -1.88
CA ILE A 34 -8.81 -6.00 -3.09
C ILE A 34 -7.96 -5.82 -4.35
N ILE A 35 -7.10 -4.81 -4.38
CA ILE A 35 -6.34 -4.43 -5.58
C ILE A 35 -5.05 -5.21 -5.78
N THR A 36 -4.57 -5.93 -4.76
CA THR A 36 -3.32 -6.69 -4.84
C THR A 36 -3.53 -8.09 -5.40
N GLU A 37 -2.56 -8.58 -6.20
CA GLU A 37 -2.49 -9.99 -6.63
C GLU A 37 -1.93 -10.92 -5.55
N GLU A 38 -0.86 -10.52 -4.85
CA GLU A 38 -0.16 -11.34 -3.86
C GLU A 38 -0.08 -10.70 -2.46
N LEU A 39 -0.71 -11.33 -1.47
CA LEU A 39 -0.72 -10.83 -0.09
C LEU A 39 0.67 -10.79 0.55
N ASP A 40 1.54 -11.73 0.22
CA ASP A 40 2.92 -11.75 0.73
C ASP A 40 3.70 -10.55 0.21
N TYR A 41 3.51 -10.19 -1.06
CA TYR A 41 4.14 -9.00 -1.64
C TYR A 41 3.53 -7.71 -1.10
N LEU A 42 2.22 -7.66 -0.85
CA LEU A 42 1.59 -6.56 -0.11
C LEU A 42 2.26 -6.36 1.25
N PHE A 43 2.42 -7.43 2.03
CA PHE A 43 3.06 -7.32 3.32
C PHE A 43 4.51 -6.84 3.20
N TYR A 44 5.26 -7.37 2.24
CA TYR A 44 6.61 -6.92 1.97
C TYR A 44 6.69 -5.39 1.74
N VAL A 45 5.84 -4.84 0.87
CA VAL A 45 5.78 -3.39 0.58
C VAL A 45 5.27 -2.60 1.79
N LEU A 46 4.24 -3.11 2.47
CA LEU A 46 3.62 -2.50 3.65
C LEU A 46 4.64 -2.26 4.78
N LYS A 47 5.66 -3.13 4.91
CA LYS A 47 6.75 -2.94 5.89
C LYS A 47 7.46 -1.59 5.74
N TRP A 48 7.53 -1.05 4.53
CA TRP A 48 8.14 0.25 4.23
C TRP A 48 7.12 1.38 4.40
N ILE A 49 5.92 1.20 3.87
CA ILE A 49 4.84 2.21 3.96
C ILE A 49 4.50 2.53 5.42
N LEU A 50 4.41 1.53 6.30
CA LEU A 50 4.10 1.76 7.73
C LEU A 50 5.17 2.55 8.49
N LYS A 51 6.35 2.78 7.90
CA LYS A 51 7.40 3.64 8.48
C LYS A 51 7.24 5.10 8.06
N THR A 52 6.37 5.40 7.11
CA THR A 52 6.09 6.75 6.63
C THR A 52 4.79 7.28 7.26
N ASP A 53 4.55 8.59 7.14
CA ASP A 53 3.28 9.21 7.54
C ASP A 53 2.28 9.19 6.37
N PHE A 54 1.99 7.98 5.87
CA PHE A 54 1.09 7.82 4.72
C PHE A 54 -0.35 8.17 5.07
N HIS A 55 -1.07 8.68 4.07
CA HIS A 55 -2.48 9.09 4.21
C HIS A 55 -3.42 8.22 3.36
N ASP A 56 -2.92 7.69 2.24
CA ASP A 56 -3.65 6.83 1.31
C ASP A 56 -2.76 5.63 0.95
N LEU A 57 -3.06 4.46 1.50
CA LEU A 57 -2.28 3.23 1.28
C LEU A 57 -2.35 2.78 -0.19
N ALA A 58 -3.50 2.96 -0.82
CA ALA A 58 -3.72 2.54 -2.20
C ALA A 58 -2.88 3.41 -3.16
N TYR A 59 -2.70 4.68 -2.84
CA TYR A 59 -1.73 5.54 -3.51
C TYR A 59 -0.29 5.08 -3.29
N GLU A 60 0.14 4.82 -2.06
CA GLU A 60 1.53 4.38 -1.77
C GLU A 60 1.88 3.09 -2.51
N MET A 61 0.94 2.15 -2.57
CA MET A 61 1.08 0.92 -3.35
C MET A 61 1.18 1.21 -4.85
N TYR A 62 0.36 2.11 -5.38
CA TYR A 62 0.43 2.53 -6.79
C TYR A 62 1.74 3.24 -7.10
N PHE A 63 2.19 4.14 -6.23
CA PHE A 63 3.45 4.83 -6.39
C PHE A 63 4.59 3.82 -6.44
N TYR A 64 4.64 2.89 -5.47
CA TYR A 64 5.64 1.82 -5.43
C TYR A 64 5.62 0.94 -6.69
N ASP A 65 4.43 0.54 -7.17
CA ASP A 65 4.26 -0.24 -8.40
C ASP A 65 4.81 0.50 -9.63
N MET A 66 4.57 1.81 -9.71
CA MET A 66 4.96 2.63 -10.86
C MET A 66 6.45 3.00 -10.87
N ILE A 67 7.03 3.30 -9.70
CA ILE A 67 8.47 3.57 -9.60
C ILE A 67 9.30 2.28 -9.60
N ASN A 68 8.69 1.15 -9.23
CA ASN A 68 9.25 -0.19 -9.20
C ASN A 68 10.72 -0.21 -8.77
N PRO A 69 11.02 0.19 -7.51
CA PRO A 69 12.40 0.38 -7.07
C PRO A 69 13.22 -0.91 -7.09
N GLU A 70 12.55 -2.06 -7.15
CA GLU A 70 13.18 -3.39 -7.14
C GLU A 70 13.35 -3.98 -8.55
N CYS A 71 12.90 -3.26 -9.59
CA CYS A 71 12.88 -3.73 -10.96
C CYS A 71 12.17 -5.10 -11.11
N SER A 72 11.15 -5.36 -10.28
CA SER A 72 10.35 -6.57 -10.36
C SER A 72 9.53 -6.59 -11.65
N SER A 73 9.40 -7.75 -12.30
CA SER A 73 8.45 -7.90 -13.41
C SER A 73 7.00 -8.04 -12.92
N GLU A 74 6.81 -8.35 -11.65
CA GLU A 74 5.50 -8.61 -11.04
C GLU A 74 4.91 -7.33 -10.48
N SER A 75 3.67 -7.07 -10.88
CA SER A 75 2.88 -5.94 -10.42
C SER A 75 2.38 -6.20 -9.01
N LEU A 76 2.45 -5.20 -8.15
CA LEU A 76 1.70 -5.24 -6.90
C LEU A 76 0.19 -5.11 -7.17
N ILE A 77 -0.18 -4.29 -8.17
CA ILE A 77 -1.59 -3.99 -8.47
C ILE A 77 -2.09 -4.87 -9.62
N LYS A 78 -3.24 -5.52 -9.41
CA LYS A 78 -3.99 -6.25 -10.44
C LYS A 78 -4.21 -5.41 -11.69
N ASP A 79 -4.02 -6.03 -12.86
CA ASP A 79 -4.13 -5.35 -14.15
C ASP A 79 -5.47 -4.62 -14.37
N GLU A 80 -6.58 -5.18 -13.88
CA GLU A 80 -7.92 -4.61 -14.02
C GLU A 80 -8.10 -3.26 -13.29
N TYR A 81 -7.29 -2.98 -12.27
CA TYR A 81 -7.34 -1.72 -11.51
C TYR A 81 -6.37 -0.66 -12.06
N ARG A 82 -5.38 -1.03 -12.88
CA ARG A 82 -4.31 -0.12 -13.34
C ARG A 82 -4.84 1.14 -14.01
N ALA A 83 -5.78 1.01 -14.95
CA ALA A 83 -6.32 2.16 -15.67
C ALA A 83 -7.06 3.14 -14.75
N MET A 84 -7.85 2.60 -13.82
CA MET A 84 -8.59 3.40 -12.84
C MET A 84 -7.63 4.12 -11.87
N TYR A 85 -6.61 3.42 -11.37
CA TYR A 85 -5.64 3.98 -10.43
C TYR A 85 -4.72 5.02 -11.09
N SER A 86 -4.29 4.76 -12.33
CA SER A 86 -3.57 5.74 -13.13
C SER A 86 -4.39 7.02 -13.29
N GLN A 87 -5.68 6.92 -13.63
CA GLN A 87 -6.56 8.09 -13.71
C GLN A 87 -6.74 8.80 -12.35
N ARG A 88 -6.94 8.04 -11.27
CA ARG A 88 -7.18 8.56 -9.92
C ARG A 88 -5.96 9.31 -9.36
N TYR A 89 -4.77 8.77 -9.56
CA TYR A 89 -3.55 9.24 -8.92
C TYR A 89 -2.59 10.00 -9.84
N HIS A 90 -2.93 10.21 -11.12
CA HIS A 90 -2.04 10.83 -12.09
C HIS A 90 -1.43 12.14 -11.60
N THR A 91 -2.26 13.09 -11.13
CA THR A 91 -1.80 14.41 -10.70
C THR A 91 -0.86 14.29 -9.50
N GLN A 92 -1.26 13.56 -8.46
CA GLN A 92 -0.46 13.36 -7.25
C GLN A 92 0.88 12.68 -7.57
N PHE A 93 0.86 11.66 -8.41
CA PHE A 93 2.08 10.97 -8.86
C PHE A 93 3.05 11.90 -9.59
N MET A 94 2.54 12.75 -10.49
CA MET A 94 3.37 13.70 -11.22
C MET A 94 3.93 14.80 -10.31
N GLU A 95 3.17 15.24 -9.31
CA GLU A 95 3.62 16.18 -8.28
C GLU A 95 4.75 15.56 -7.46
N ASP A 96 4.58 14.36 -6.94
CA ASP A 96 5.60 13.69 -6.13
C ASP A 96 6.89 13.41 -6.92
N LEU A 97 6.79 13.01 -8.20
CA LEU A 97 7.97 12.87 -9.06
C LEU A 97 8.70 14.19 -9.31
N SER A 98 8.00 15.33 -9.29
CA SER A 98 8.60 16.65 -9.52
C SER A 98 9.37 17.16 -8.30
N VAL A 99 8.96 16.75 -7.09
CA VAL A 99 9.62 17.11 -5.82
C VAL A 99 10.91 16.31 -5.61
N HIS A 100 11.01 15.12 -6.21
CA HIS A 100 12.18 14.23 -6.12
C HIS A 100 13.20 14.43 -7.26
N ARG A 101 13.06 15.50 -8.09
CA ARG A 101 14.04 15.93 -9.11
C ARG A 101 14.84 17.14 -8.64
#